data_AF-A0A972RW58-F1
#
_entry.id   AF-A0A972RW58-F1
#
_cell.length_a   1.000
_cell.length_b   1.000
_cell.length_c   1.000
_cell.angle_alpha   90.00
_cell.angle_beta   90.00
_cell.angle_gamma   90.00
#
_symmetry.space_group_name_H-M   'P 1'
#
loop_
_entity.id
_entity.type
_entity.pdbx_description
1 polymer ?
#
loop_
_entity_poly.entity_id
_entity_poly.type
_entity_poly.pdbx_seq_one_letter_code
_entity_poly.pdbx_strand_id
1 'polypeptide(L)' 'TFNARQAYHLIRLRASANAHFSMRRFALQLAEALRAVHPALYAYLPTPDLTWRDLDAQHFAGVYGARGA' A
#
# COMPACT_ATOMS: atom_id res chain seq x y z
N THR A 1 -11.09 -8.42 12.84
CA THR A 1 -9.73 -9.01 13.00
C THR A 1 -9.51 -10.02 11.90
N PHE A 2 -8.27 -10.21 11.44
CA PHE A 2 -7.94 -11.18 10.38
C PHE A 2 -6.59 -11.86 10.65
N ASN A 3 -6.36 -13.04 10.07
CA ASN A 3 -5.09 -13.78 10.17
C ASN A 3 -4.09 -13.41 9.05
N ALA A 4 -2.86 -13.94 9.13
CA ALA A 4 -1.81 -13.66 8.15
C ALA A 4 -2.16 -14.08 6.71
N ARG A 5 -2.92 -15.18 6.53
CA ARG A 5 -3.39 -15.63 5.21
C ARG A 5 -4.37 -14.64 4.60
N GLN A 6 -5.30 -14.13 5.40
CA GLN A 6 -6.25 -13.10 4.99
C GLN A 6 -5.54 -11.78 4.68
N ALA A 7 -4.55 -11.39 5.49
CA ALA A 7 -3.72 -10.21 5.24
C ALA A 7 -3.00 -10.32 3.89
N TYR A 8 -2.38 -11.47 3.62
CA TYR A 8 -1.70 -11.77 2.35
C TYR A 8 -2.65 -11.60 1.15
N HIS A 9 -3.84 -12.20 1.24
CA HIS A 9 -4.82 -12.14 0.17
C HIS A 9 -5.34 -10.70 -0.06
N LEU A 10 -5.58 -9.96 1.04
CA LEU A 10 -6.00 -8.57 0.97
C LEU A 10 -4.95 -7.71 0.27
N ILE A 11 -3.68 -7.81 0.69
CA ILE A 11 -2.60 -7.03 0.10
C ILE A 11 -2.47 -7.35 -1.38
N ARG A 12 -2.47 -8.63 -1.76
CA ARG A 12 -2.36 -9.05 -3.17
C ARG A 12 -3.42 -8.42 -4.07
N LEU A 13 -4.67 -8.34 -3.63
CA LEU A 13 -5.75 -7.76 -4.43
C LEU A 13 -5.78 -6.24 -4.37
N ARG A 14 -5.58 -5.67 -3.18
CA ARG A 14 -5.86 -4.26 -2.90
C ARG A 14 -4.65 -3.36 -3.08
N ALA A 15 -3.41 -3.87 -3.05
CA ALA A 15 -2.23 -3.10 -3.43
C ALA A 15 -2.04 -2.96 -4.96
N SER A 16 -2.86 -3.64 -5.76
CA SER A 16 -2.79 -3.59 -7.23
C SER A 16 -3.07 -2.19 -7.79
N ALA A 17 -2.52 -1.89 -8.96
CA ALA A 17 -2.68 -0.59 -9.61
C ALA A 17 -4.14 -0.23 -9.93
N ASN A 18 -5.01 -1.23 -10.12
CA ASN A 18 -6.42 -1.05 -10.46
C ASN A 18 -7.33 -0.87 -9.23
N ALA A 19 -6.79 -0.96 -8.01
CA ALA A 19 -7.57 -0.78 -6.79
C ALA A 19 -7.84 0.70 -6.51
N HIS A 20 -8.99 0.99 -5.89
CA HIS A 20 -9.34 2.33 -5.44
C HIS A 20 -8.25 2.90 -4.53
N PHE A 21 -7.91 4.17 -4.71
CA PHE A 21 -6.78 4.85 -4.03
C PHE A 21 -6.72 4.56 -2.52
N SER A 22 -7.83 4.77 -1.80
CA SER A 22 -7.89 4.57 -0.34
C SER A 22 -7.56 3.13 0.08
N MET A 23 -8.08 2.14 -0.65
CA MET A 23 -7.82 0.72 -0.39
C MET A 23 -6.39 0.34 -0.74
N ARG A 24 -5.86 0.91 -1.82
CA ARG A 24 -4.46 0.72 -2.24
C ARG A 24 -3.50 1.26 -1.20
N ARG A 25 -3.73 2.48 -0.72
CA ARG A 25 -2.98 3.10 0.36
C ARG A 25 -2.99 2.26 1.63
N PHE A 26 -4.17 1.81 2.06
CA PHE A 26 -4.30 0.94 3.24
C PHE A 26 -3.55 -0.39 3.06
N ALA A 27 -3.65 -1.03 1.89
CA ALA A 27 -2.98 -2.30 1.63
C ALA A 27 -1.45 -2.17 1.67
N LEU A 28 -0.89 -1.06 1.17
CA LEU A 28 0.53 -0.77 1.25
C LEU A 28 0.99 -0.52 2.70
N GLN A 29 0.20 0.18 3.51
CA GLN A 29 0.47 0.34 4.94
C GLN A 29 0.43 -0.99 5.70
N LEU A 30 -0.55 -1.84 5.40
CA LEU A 30 -0.63 -3.17 5.99
C LEU A 30 0.57 -4.03 5.60
N ALA A 31 1.06 -3.91 4.37
CA ALA A 31 2.25 -4.60 3.91
C ALA A 31 3.52 -4.14 4.65
N GLU A 32 3.70 -2.83 4.86
CA GLU A 32 4.78 -2.28 5.68
C GLU A 32 4.71 -2.78 7.14
N ALA A 33 3.52 -2.81 7.74
CA ALA A 33 3.34 -3.34 9.08
C ALA A 33 3.67 -4.85 9.17
N LEU A 34 3.25 -5.62 8.17
CA LEU A 34 3.53 -7.06 8.10
C LEU A 34 5.03 -7.34 7.90
N ARG A 35 5.74 -6.49 7.13
CA ARG A 35 7.20 -6.54 6.98
C ARG A 35 7.92 -6.37 8.31
N ALA A 36 7.45 -5.44 9.14
CA ALA A 36 8.06 -5.15 10.43
C ALA A 36 7.94 -6.31 11.44
N VAL A 37 6.81 -7.05 11.41
CA VAL A 37 6.53 -8.13 12.37
C VAL A 37 6.98 -9.50 11.84
N HIS A 38 6.83 -9.76 10.54
CA HIS A 38 7.09 -11.05 9.91
C HIS A 38 7.87 -10.91 8.58
N PRO A 39 9.16 -10.52 8.63
CA PRO A 39 9.95 -10.25 7.43
C PRO A 39 10.09 -11.47 6.51
N ALA A 40 10.20 -12.68 7.07
CA ALA A 40 10.27 -13.92 6.30
C ALA A 40 8.99 -14.19 5.48
N LEU A 41 7.80 -13.83 6.02
CA LEU A 41 6.54 -13.95 5.27
C LEU A 41 6.40 -12.83 4.25
N TYR A 42 6.86 -11.63 4.59
CA TYR A 42 6.83 -10.47 3.69
C TYR A 42 7.60 -10.72 2.38
N ALA A 43 8.71 -11.47 2.43
CA ALA A 43 9.49 -11.82 1.24
C ALA A 43 8.68 -12.52 0.12
N TYR A 44 7.54 -13.12 0.44
CA TYR A 44 6.66 -13.79 -0.52
C TYR A 44 5.49 -12.93 -1.01
N LEU A 45 5.32 -11.72 -0.47
CA LEU A 45 4.21 -10.87 -0.86
C LEU A 45 4.44 -10.25 -2.24
N PRO A 46 3.43 -10.30 -3.14
CA PRO A 46 3.49 -9.64 -4.44
C PRO A 46 3.17 -8.15 -4.28
N THR A 47 3.93 -7.44 -3.45
CA THR A 47 3.76 -5.99 -3.27
C THR A 47 4.49 -5.24 -4.37
N PRO A 48 3.86 -4.21 -4.97
CA PRO A 48 4.56 -3.35 -5.91
C PRO A 48 5.70 -2.60 -5.23
N ASP A 49 6.71 -2.20 -6.00
CA ASP A 49 7.86 -1.38 -5.58
C ASP A 49 7.46 0.10 -5.35
N LEU A 50 6.33 0.29 -4.66
CA LEU A 50 5.70 1.57 -4.40
C LEU A 50 5.29 1.61 -2.94
N THR A 51 5.74 2.63 -2.19
CA THR A 51 5.28 2.85 -0.82
C THR A 51 3.94 3.58 -0.80
N TRP A 52 3.23 3.54 0.33
CA TRP A 52 1.99 4.35 0.45
C TRP A 52 2.27 5.85 0.40
N ARG A 53 3.50 6.28 0.76
CA ARG A 53 3.92 7.70 0.69
C ARG A 53 4.10 8.13 -0.75
N ASP A 54 4.69 7.28 -1.58
CA ASP A 54 4.82 7.53 -3.02
C ASP A 54 3.44 7.60 -3.68
N LEU A 55 2.53 6.69 -3.29
CA LEU A 55 1.15 6.71 -3.76
C LEU A 55 0.43 8.01 -3.38
N ASP A 56 0.58 8.47 -2.14
CA ASP A 56 0.01 9.75 -1.68
C ASP A 56 0.60 10.92 -2.49
N ALA A 57 1.93 10.96 -2.66
CA ALA A 57 2.60 12.01 -3.43
C ALA A 57 2.10 12.04 -4.89
N GLN A 58 1.96 10.88 -5.54
CA GLN A 58 1.44 10.77 -6.90
C GLN A 58 -0.02 11.22 -7.01
N HIS A 59 -0.86 10.84 -6.04
CA HIS A 59 -2.29 11.17 -6.07
C HIS A 59 -2.56 12.66 -5.80
N PHE A 60 -1.80 13.26 -4.88
CA PHE A 60 -2.00 14.65 -4.46
C PHE A 60 -1.04 15.65 -5.13
N ALA A 61 -0.18 15.23 -6.06
CA ALA A 61 0.75 16.11 -6.79
C ALA A 61 0.06 17.36 -7.38
N GLY A 62 -1.17 17.22 -7.91
CA GLY A 62 -1.95 18.34 -8.46
C GLY A 62 -2.60 19.25 -7.43
N VAL A 63 -2.76 18.81 -6.18
CA VAL A 63 -3.43 19.56 -5.10
C VAL A 63 -2.49 20.59 -4.48
N TYR A 64 -1.19 20.30 -4.43
CA TYR A 64 -0.20 21.18 -3.80
C TYR A 64 0.51 22.13 -4.78
N GLY A 65 0.49 21.85 -6.09
CA GLY A 65 1.08 22.74 -7.10
C GLY A 65 0.31 24.04 -7.38
N ALA A 66 -0.99 24.10 -7.05
CA ALA A 66 -1.86 25.25 -7.36
C ALA A 66 -2.06 26.25 -6.21
N ARG A 67 -1.48 26.00 -5.02
CA ARG A 67 -1.62 26.87 -3.83
C ARG A 67 -0.40 27.74 -3.55
N GLY A 68 0.57 27.77 -4.47
CA GLY A 68 1.82 28.53 -4.33
C GLY A 68 2.13 29.42 -5.54
N ALA A 69 1.12 29.93 -6.24
CA ALA A 69 1.25 30.91 -7.31
C ALA A 69 0.42 32.16 -6.98
#